data_AF-A0A1B4FR83-F1
#
_entry.id   AF-A0A1B4FR83-F1
#
_cell.length_a   1.000
_cell.length_b   1.000
_cell.length_c   1.000
_cell.angle_alpha   90.00
_cell.angle_beta   90.00
_cell.angle_gamma   90.00
#
_symmetry.space_group_name_H-M   'P 1'
#
loop_
_entity.id
_entity.type
_entity.pdbx_description
1 polymer ?
#
loop_
_entity_poly.entity_id
_entity_poly.type
_entity_poly.pdbx_seq_one_letter_code
_entity_poly.pdbx_strand_id
1 'polypeptide(L)'
;MENVVKEPNVNNEARAPVHRYRLQVREVNGERRTYRLSLRSLDDRYTLEIHEMLDFPDVYTGDSTPVHLSRPINLVVSADDFYRRRRDYRCELTESVAAALRAGEVVRMRDSPYDYPAGFAGNPWVNWVRADLRAYPGDHPHHVGDDMRDLIR
;
A
#
# COMPACT_ATOMS: atom_id res chain seq x y z
N MET A 1 -31.55 -12.10 -14.72
CA MET A 1 -31.16 -10.69 -14.90
C MET A 1 -30.37 -10.29 -13.68
N GLU A 2 -29.04 -10.39 -13.74
CA GLU A 2 -28.18 -9.91 -12.66
C GLU A 2 -27.93 -8.42 -12.86
N ASN A 3 -28.35 -7.63 -11.88
CA ASN A 3 -28.01 -6.21 -11.79
C ASN A 3 -26.56 -6.10 -11.33
N VAL A 4 -25.61 -6.15 -12.27
CA VAL A 4 -24.24 -5.72 -12.01
C VAL A 4 -24.22 -4.20 -12.06
N VAL A 5 -24.51 -3.57 -10.92
CA VAL A 5 -24.27 -2.14 -10.74
C VAL A 5 -22.77 -1.97 -10.66
N LYS A 6 -22.19 -1.49 -11.77
CA LYS A 6 -20.79 -1.09 -11.82
C LYS A 6 -20.66 0.21 -11.03
N GLU A 7 -20.26 0.10 -9.77
CA GLU A 7 -20.00 1.29 -8.98
C GLU A 7 -18.86 2.10 -9.62
N PRO A 8 -19.03 3.42 -9.77
CA PRO A 8 -17.97 4.27 -10.30
C PRO A 8 -16.82 4.28 -9.29
N ASN A 9 -15.61 4.04 -9.78
CA ASN A 9 -14.38 4.15 -9.01
C ASN A 9 -14.10 5.64 -8.74
N VAL A 10 -14.84 6.25 -7.82
CA VAL A 10 -14.71 7.67 -7.46
C VAL A 10 -13.58 7.82 -6.44
N ASN A 11 -12.35 7.64 -6.92
CA ASN A 11 -11.14 8.35 -6.49
C ASN A 11 -9.97 7.89 -7.36
N ASN A 12 -10.03 8.27 -8.63
CA ASN A 12 -8.86 8.28 -9.50
C ASN A 12 -7.94 9.44 -9.06
N GLU A 13 -7.14 9.26 -8.01
CA GLU A 13 -5.81 9.91 -7.91
C GLU A 13 -4.84 9.27 -8.95
N ALA A 14 -5.34 8.95 -10.14
CA ALA A 14 -4.81 7.95 -11.06
C ALA A 14 -3.83 8.54 -12.09
N ARG A 15 -2.77 9.16 -11.60
CA ARG A 15 -1.59 9.47 -12.44
C ARG A 15 -0.25 9.08 -11.83
N ALA A 16 -0.22 8.65 -10.56
CA ALA A 16 0.99 8.14 -9.95
C ALA A 16 1.33 6.73 -10.47
N PRO A 17 2.60 6.45 -10.83
CA PRO A 17 3.01 5.09 -11.14
C PRO A 17 2.77 4.17 -9.93
N VAL A 18 2.35 2.93 -10.21
CA VAL A 18 2.09 1.91 -9.18
C VAL A 18 3.07 0.76 -9.40
N HIS A 19 3.90 0.47 -8.39
CA HIS A 19 4.76 -0.69 -8.38
C HIS A 19 4.12 -1.82 -7.58
N ARG A 20 4.08 -3.03 -8.16
CA ARG A 20 3.42 -4.19 -7.55
C ARG A 20 4.43 -5.29 -7.30
N TYR A 21 4.44 -5.80 -6.07
CA TYR A 21 5.32 -6.86 -5.63
C TYR A 21 4.49 -8.00 -5.04
N ARG A 22 4.98 -9.23 -5.22
CA ARG A 22 4.40 -10.42 -4.61
C ARG A 22 5.28 -10.84 -3.43
N LEU A 23 4.66 -11.03 -2.28
CA LEU A 23 5.32 -11.51 -1.08
C LEU A 23 4.65 -12.82 -0.66
N GLN A 24 5.37 -13.93 -0.77
CA GLN A 24 4.94 -15.19 -0.18
C GLN A 24 5.41 -15.27 1.27
N VAL A 25 4.49 -15.52 2.18
CA VAL A 25 4.72 -15.66 3.61
C VAL A 25 4.31 -17.07 4.02
N ARG A 26 5.11 -17.68 4.89
CA ARG A 26 4.73 -18.88 5.61
C ARG A 26 4.25 -18.46 6.99
N GLU A 27 2.96 -18.63 7.25
CA GLU A 27 2.39 -18.34 8.57
C GLU A 27 2.91 -19.33 9.62
N VAL A 28 2.77 -18.95 10.90
CA VAL A 28 3.21 -19.75 12.06
C VAL A 28 2.52 -21.12 12.12
N ASN A 29 1.28 -21.22 11.61
CA ASN A 29 0.54 -22.48 11.49
C ASN A 29 1.01 -23.38 10.32
N GLY A 30 1.99 -22.94 9.54
CA GLY A 30 2.54 -23.66 8.40
C GLY A 30 1.84 -23.40 7.06
N GLU A 31 0.72 -22.67 7.04
CA GLU A 31 0.05 -22.26 5.80
C GLU A 31 0.93 -21.29 5.00
N ARG A 32 0.93 -21.45 3.67
CA ARG A 32 1.56 -20.50 2.76
C ARG A 32 0.50 -19.56 2.26
N ARG A 33 0.80 -18.26 2.32
CA ARG A 33 -0.04 -17.21 1.75
C ARG A 33 0.78 -16.34 0.84
N THR A 34 0.14 -15.89 -0.23
CA THR A 34 0.74 -14.95 -1.16
C THR A 34 0.02 -13.61 -1.03
N TYR A 35 0.77 -12.55 -0.80
CA TYR A 35 0.25 -11.19 -0.77
C TYR A 35 0.73 -10.42 -1.99
N ARG A 36 -0.19 -9.68 -2.63
CA ARG A 36 0.14 -8.64 -3.59
C ARG A 36 0.17 -7.30 -2.86
N LEU A 37 1.31 -6.65 -2.95
CA LEU A 37 1.54 -5.37 -2.32
C LEU A 37 1.65 -4.31 -3.43
N SER A 38 0.91 -3.23 -3.31
CA SER A 38 0.80 -2.18 -4.34
C SER A 38 1.29 -0.86 -3.75
N LEU A 39 2.53 -0.50 -4.10
CA LEU A 39 3.17 0.75 -3.70
C LEU A 39 2.89 1.84 -4.74
N ARG A 40 2.44 3.01 -4.29
CA ARG A 40 2.31 4.22 -5.12
C ARG A 40 3.24 5.30 -4.59
N SER A 41 3.91 6.00 -5.50
CA SER A 41 4.71 7.19 -5.21
C SER A 41 3.92 8.43 -5.63
N LEU A 42 3.50 9.23 -4.65
CA LEU A 42 2.82 10.51 -4.85
C LEU A 42 3.80 11.65 -4.52
N ASP A 43 3.43 12.88 -4.87
CA ASP A 43 4.33 14.03 -4.70
C ASP A 43 4.74 14.24 -3.24
N ASP A 44 3.82 14.03 -2.30
CA ASP A 44 4.02 14.27 -0.86
C ASP A 44 4.02 13.01 0.01
N ARG A 45 3.87 11.81 -0.58
CA ARG A 45 3.74 10.56 0.19
C ARG A 45 4.04 9.29 -0.61
N TYR A 46 4.25 8.20 0.11
CA TYR A 46 4.09 6.84 -0.39
C TYR A 46 2.85 6.21 0.21
N THR A 47 2.13 5.44 -0.60
CA THR A 47 1.01 4.61 -0.12
C THR A 47 1.24 3.16 -0.50
N LEU A 48 0.79 2.24 0.36
CA LEU A 48 1.01 0.82 0.22
C LEU A 48 -0.25 0.06 0.63
N GLU A 49 -0.90 -0.52 -0.37
CA GLU A 49 -2.09 -1.38 -0.22
C GLU A 49 -1.70 -2.86 -0.26
N ILE A 50 -2.43 -3.69 0.49
CA ILE A 50 -2.17 -5.11 0.64
C ILE A 50 -3.39 -5.89 0.16
N HIS A 51 -3.18 -6.86 -0.71
CA HIS A 51 -4.20 -7.83 -1.07
C HIS A 51 -3.68 -9.23 -0.83
N GLU A 52 -4.46 -10.06 -0.15
CA GLU A 52 -4.22 -11.49 -0.06
C GLU A 52 -4.66 -12.13 -1.37
N MET A 53 -3.77 -12.88 -2.01
CA MET A 53 -4.09 -13.66 -3.20
C MET A 53 -4.70 -14.98 -2.74
N LEU A 54 -5.86 -15.33 -3.29
CA LEU A 54 -6.45 -16.65 -3.08
C LEU A 54 -5.65 -17.63 -3.94
N ASP A 55 -4.67 -18.30 -3.34
CA ASP A 55 -3.79 -19.24 -4.04
C ASP A 55 -4.61 -20.43 -4.57
N PHE A 56 -4.88 -20.44 -5.88
CA PHE A 56 -5.05 -21.69 -6.63
C PHE A 56 -3.70 -22.04 -7.25
N PRO A 57 -3.11 -23.22 -6.93
CA PRO A 57 -1.72 -23.52 -7.26
C PRO A 57 -1.38 -23.49 -8.77
N ASP A 58 -2.37 -23.62 -9.65
CA ASP A 58 -2.13 -23.81 -11.09
C ASP A 58 -2.86 -22.81 -12.00
N VAL A 59 -3.68 -21.90 -11.46
CA VAL A 59 -4.45 -20.93 -12.27
C VAL A 59 -4.48 -19.59 -11.56
N TYR A 60 -3.80 -18.60 -12.13
CA TYR A 60 -4.00 -17.20 -11.75
C TYR A 60 -5.42 -16.78 -12.13
N THR A 61 -6.39 -16.89 -11.21
CA THR A 61 -7.76 -16.39 -11.45
C THR A 61 -7.83 -14.87 -11.28
N GLY A 62 -6.80 -14.26 -10.69
CA GLY A 62 -6.77 -12.82 -10.42
C GLY A 62 -7.58 -12.39 -9.20
N ASP A 63 -8.22 -13.33 -8.50
CA ASP A 63 -8.99 -13.04 -7.30
C ASP A 63 -8.06 -12.74 -6.14
N SER A 64 -8.24 -11.55 -5.57
CA SER A 64 -7.49 -11.09 -4.42
C SER A 64 -8.42 -10.33 -3.50
N THR A 65 -8.37 -10.59 -2.20
CA THR A 65 -9.15 -9.86 -1.21
C THR A 65 -8.27 -8.80 -0.57
N PRO A 66 -8.77 -7.56 -0.38
CA PRO A 66 -8.02 -6.57 0.37
C PRO A 66 -7.82 -7.09 1.80
N VAL A 67 -6.65 -6.81 2.36
CA VAL A 67 -6.33 -7.04 3.77
C VAL A 67 -5.65 -5.80 4.33
N HIS A 68 -5.67 -5.62 5.64
CA HIS A 68 -4.94 -4.55 6.30
C HIS A 68 -4.15 -5.06 7.48
N LEU A 69 -3.20 -4.26 7.96
CA LEU A 69 -2.46 -4.61 9.16
C LEU A 69 -3.31 -4.33 10.40
N SER A 70 -3.16 -5.14 11.44
CA SER A 70 -3.75 -4.87 12.76
C SER A 70 -3.26 -3.53 13.33
N ARG A 71 -2.04 -3.13 12.94
CA ARG A 71 -1.43 -1.83 13.23
C ARG A 71 -0.92 -1.21 11.92
N PRO A 72 -1.70 -0.31 11.29
CA PRO A 72 -1.28 0.36 10.07
C PRO A 72 0.00 1.18 10.27
N ILE A 73 0.90 1.12 9.30
CA ILE A 73 2.14 1.90 9.30
C ILE A 73 1.84 3.25 8.64
N ASN A 74 1.61 4.26 9.48
CA ASN A 74 1.18 5.59 9.08
C ASN A 74 2.06 6.64 9.73
N LEU A 75 3.01 7.20 8.97
CA LEU A 75 4.04 8.09 9.50
C LEU A 75 4.03 9.45 8.81
N VAL A 76 4.01 10.52 9.60
CA VAL A 76 4.25 11.89 9.14
C VAL A 76 5.69 12.27 9.47
N VAL A 77 6.45 12.75 8.49
CA VAL A 77 7.84 13.18 8.62
C VAL A 77 8.02 14.62 8.15
N SER A 78 9.13 15.28 8.50
CA SER A 78 9.43 16.61 7.96
C SER A 78 9.50 16.55 6.42
N ALA A 79 9.03 17.59 5.72
CA ALA A 79 9.13 17.63 4.26
C ALA A 79 10.59 17.54 3.79
N ASP A 80 11.50 18.26 4.44
CA ASP A 80 12.92 18.25 4.10
C ASP A 80 13.52 16.84 4.17
N ASP A 81 13.24 16.10 5.23
CA ASP A 81 13.70 14.72 5.34
C ASP A 81 13.02 13.83 4.31
N PHE A 82 11.72 13.98 4.09
CA PHE A 82 10.98 13.20 3.09
C PHE A 82 11.63 13.32 1.72
N TYR A 83 11.80 14.55 1.21
CA TYR A 83 12.36 14.80 -0.11
C TYR A 83 13.84 14.42 -0.22
N ARG A 84 14.61 14.55 0.86
CA ARG A 84 16.03 14.15 0.91
C ARG A 84 16.22 12.62 0.97
N ARG A 85 15.30 11.90 1.62
CA ARG A 85 15.41 10.46 1.93
C ARG A 85 14.26 9.63 1.34
N ARG A 86 13.70 10.07 0.23
CA ARG A 86 12.53 9.44 -0.41
C ARG A 86 12.67 7.93 -0.59
N ARG A 87 13.82 7.49 -1.13
CA ARG A 87 14.13 6.08 -1.35
C ARG A 87 14.17 5.28 -0.04
N ASP A 88 14.75 5.84 1.02
CA ASP A 88 14.82 5.19 2.33
C ASP A 88 13.42 5.00 2.88
N TYR A 89 12.58 6.03 2.90
CA TYR A 89 11.21 5.94 3.41
C TYR A 89 10.36 4.94 2.65
N ARG A 90 10.56 4.84 1.32
CA ARG A 90 9.91 3.82 0.48
C ARG A 90 10.33 2.40 0.87
N CYS A 91 11.64 2.17 1.07
CA CYS A 91 12.17 0.89 1.52
C CYS A 91 11.68 0.55 2.93
N GLU A 92 11.80 1.49 3.88
CA GLU A 92 11.35 1.33 5.27
C GLU A 92 9.85 0.99 5.34
N LEU A 93 9.00 1.65 4.56
CA LEU A 93 7.57 1.35 4.48
C LEU A 93 7.32 -0.08 3.96
N THR A 94 8.00 -0.47 2.89
CA THR A 94 7.86 -1.79 2.26
C THR A 94 8.35 -2.91 3.20
N GLU A 95 9.50 -2.72 3.84
CA GLU A 95 10.09 -3.66 4.78
C GLU A 95 9.26 -3.82 6.05
N SER A 96 8.73 -2.71 6.58
CA SER A 96 7.88 -2.72 7.77
C SER A 96 6.57 -3.48 7.51
N VAL A 97 5.94 -3.25 6.35
CA VAL A 97 4.75 -4.01 5.94
C VAL A 97 5.08 -5.49 5.77
N ALA A 98 6.19 -5.82 5.10
CA ALA A 98 6.61 -7.20 4.92
C ALA A 98 6.90 -7.90 6.26
N ALA A 99 7.47 -7.20 7.24
CA ALA A 99 7.69 -7.71 8.58
C ALA A 99 6.37 -7.99 9.32
N ALA A 100 5.40 -7.08 9.27
CA ALA A 100 4.08 -7.26 9.88
C ALA A 100 3.31 -8.44 9.25
N LEU A 101 3.39 -8.60 7.94
CA LEU A 101 2.81 -9.75 7.23
C LEU A 101 3.44 -11.07 7.68
N ARG A 102 4.77 -11.12 7.83
CA ARG A 102 5.49 -12.30 8.35
C ARG A 102 5.14 -12.60 9.81
N ALA A 103 4.84 -11.58 10.60
CA ALA A 103 4.39 -11.71 11.98
C ALA A 103 2.91 -12.12 12.09
N GLY A 104 2.16 -12.16 10.98
CA GLY A 104 0.73 -12.49 10.99
C GLY A 104 -0.16 -11.37 11.53
N GLU A 105 0.31 -10.12 11.56
CA GLU A 105 -0.44 -8.95 12.03
C GLU A 105 -1.45 -8.46 10.99
N VAL A 106 -2.29 -9.37 10.49
CA VAL A 106 -3.20 -9.13 9.36
C VAL A 106 -4.65 -9.26 9.80
N VAL A 107 -5.48 -8.30 9.37
CA VAL A 107 -6.93 -8.33 9.49
C VAL A 107 -7.51 -8.45 8.08
N ARG A 108 -8.30 -9.50 7.87
CA ARG A 108 -8.97 -9.74 6.59
C ARG A 108 -10.29 -8.99 6.52
N MET A 109 -10.77 -8.74 5.31
CA MET A 109 -12.02 -8.03 5.07
C MET A 109 -13.24 -8.61 5.78
N ARG A 110 -13.42 -9.91 5.74
CA ARG A 110 -14.53 -10.57 6.44
C ARG A 110 -14.46 -10.41 7.97
N ASP A 111 -13.26 -10.17 8.50
CA ASP A 111 -12.96 -10.09 9.94
C ASP A 111 -12.80 -8.62 10.39
N SER A 112 -12.87 -7.65 9.46
CA SER A 112 -12.66 -6.23 9.74
C SER A 112 -13.99 -5.55 10.08
N PRO A 113 -14.03 -4.70 11.13
CA PRO A 113 -15.19 -3.86 11.39
C PRO A 113 -15.25 -2.63 10.47
N TYR A 114 -14.25 -2.44 9.60
CA TYR A 114 -14.15 -1.27 8.73
C TYR A 114 -14.58 -1.62 7.30
N ASP A 115 -15.41 -0.77 6.71
CA ASP A 115 -15.67 -0.79 5.27
C ASP A 115 -14.36 -0.53 4.49
N TYR A 116 -14.30 -0.93 3.22
CA TYR A 116 -13.14 -0.72 2.34
C TYR A 116 -13.35 0.49 1.41
N PRO A 117 -13.13 1.75 1.84
CA PRO A 117 -13.07 2.88 0.92
C PRO A 117 -11.65 3.00 0.37
N ALA A 118 -11.33 2.27 -0.72
CA ALA A 118 -10.02 2.32 -1.35
C ALA A 118 -9.49 3.77 -1.53
N GLY A 119 -8.21 4.02 -1.26
CA GLY A 119 -7.51 5.23 -1.68
C GLY A 119 -7.60 6.48 -0.79
N PHE A 120 -8.10 6.42 0.45
CA PHE A 120 -8.12 7.59 1.36
C PHE A 120 -7.05 7.53 2.46
N ALA A 121 -6.32 8.63 2.70
CA ALA A 121 -5.37 8.71 3.81
C ALA A 121 -6.12 8.75 5.16
N GLY A 122 -5.79 7.82 6.07
CA GLY A 122 -6.56 7.57 7.30
C GLY A 122 -7.45 6.32 7.22
N ASN A 123 -7.50 5.69 6.04
CA ASN A 123 -8.04 4.35 5.89
C ASN A 123 -7.07 3.30 6.50
N PRO A 124 -7.52 2.42 7.41
CA PRO A 124 -6.68 1.33 7.94
C PRO A 124 -6.12 0.40 6.85
N TRP A 125 -6.80 0.32 5.70
CA TRP A 125 -6.44 -0.46 4.52
C TRP A 125 -5.21 0.04 3.76
N VAL A 126 -4.72 1.25 4.06
CA VAL A 126 -3.61 1.88 3.36
C VAL A 126 -2.53 2.25 4.37
N ASN A 127 -1.32 1.73 4.17
CA ASN A 127 -0.12 2.13 4.90
C ASN A 127 0.56 3.28 4.16
N TRP A 128 1.15 4.23 4.87
CA TRP A 128 1.77 5.39 4.23
C TRP A 128 2.88 6.06 5.05
N VAL A 129 3.77 6.73 4.32
CA VAL A 129 4.69 7.74 4.85
C VAL A 129 4.41 9.03 4.10
N ARG A 130 4.20 10.15 4.81
CA ARG A 130 3.81 11.45 4.24
C ARG A 130 4.68 12.58 4.77
N ALA A 131 4.99 13.55 3.90
CA ALA A 131 5.61 14.81 4.27
C ALA A 131 4.63 15.74 5.02
N ASP A 132 5.08 16.34 6.12
CA ASP A 132 4.40 17.47 6.76
C ASP A 132 4.64 18.75 5.95
N LEU A 133 3.62 19.16 5.19
CA LEU A 133 3.67 20.33 4.32
C LEU A 133 3.20 21.62 5.00
N ARG A 134 2.94 21.64 6.33
CA ARG A 134 2.48 22.85 7.02
C ARG A 134 3.46 24.03 6.88
N ALA A 135 4.75 23.75 6.76
CA ALA A 135 5.80 24.75 6.54
C ALA A 135 5.93 25.18 5.05
N TYR A 136 5.20 24.53 4.14
CA TYR A 136 5.32 24.68 2.69
C TYR A 136 3.95 24.95 2.03
N PRO A 137 3.32 26.12 2.28
CA PRO A 137 1.93 26.39 1.91
C PRO A 137 1.67 26.65 0.40
N GLY A 138 2.58 26.25 -0.49
CA GLY A 138 2.41 26.52 -1.93
C GLY A 138 3.47 25.92 -2.86
N ASP A 139 4.56 25.36 -2.34
CA ASP A 139 5.61 24.74 -3.14
C ASP A 139 6.05 23.42 -2.51
N HIS A 140 6.16 22.37 -3.32
CA HIS A 140 6.80 21.13 -2.91
C HIS A 140 8.32 21.30 -3.07
N PRO A 141 9.14 21.06 -2.02
CA PRO A 141 10.59 21.02 -2.16
C PRO A 141 10.99 20.02 -3.24
N HIS A 142 11.43 20.54 -4.39
CA HIS A 142 11.98 19.81 -5.54
C HIS A 142 11.22 18.53 -5.95
N HIS A 143 10.45 18.62 -7.03
CA HIS A 143 9.81 17.48 -7.74
C HIS A 143 10.80 16.48 -8.37
N VAL A 144 11.99 16.26 -7.79
CA VAL A 144 12.76 15.07 -8.10
C VAL A 144 11.95 13.90 -7.56
N GLY A 145 10.93 13.52 -8.34
CA GLY A 145 10.08 12.40 -8.07
C GLY A 145 11.02 11.23 -7.86
N ASP A 146 10.93 10.60 -6.71
CA ASP A 146 11.60 9.34 -6.51
C ASP A 146 11.13 8.40 -7.60
N ASP A 147 12.03 8.20 -8.53
CA ASP A 147 11.82 7.45 -9.72
C ASP A 147 11.86 5.98 -9.30
N MET A 148 10.68 5.35 -9.23
CA MET A 148 10.55 3.92 -8.95
C MET A 148 11.20 3.04 -10.04
N ARG A 149 11.90 3.62 -11.02
CA ARG A 149 12.72 2.91 -12.01
C ARG A 149 13.70 1.93 -11.38
N ASP A 150 14.23 2.19 -10.19
CA ASP A 150 15.13 1.23 -9.53
C ASP A 150 14.43 -0.07 -9.11
N LEU A 151 13.10 -0.11 -9.14
CA LEU A 151 12.26 -1.30 -8.92
C LEU A 151 11.87 -2.03 -10.22
N ILE A 152 12.16 -1.47 -11.39
CA ILE A 152 11.91 -2.09 -12.71
C ILE A 152 13.20 -2.80 -13.14
N ARG A 153 13.38 -4.06 -12.71
CA ARG A 153 14.43 -4.96 -13.22
C ARG A 153 13.84 -6.30 -13.60
#